data_AF-A0A2G9Y3S9-F1
#
_entry.id   AF-A0A2G9Y3S9-F1
#
_cell.length_a   1.000
_cell.length_b   1.000
_cell.length_c   1.000
_cell.angle_alpha   90.00
_cell.angle_beta   90.00
_cell.angle_gamma   90.00
#
_symmetry.space_group_name_H-M   'P 1'
#
loop_
_entity.id
_entity.type
_entity.pdbx_description
1 polymer ?
#
loop_
_entity_poly.entity_id
_entity_poly.type
_entity_poly.pdbx_seq_one_letter_code
_entity_poly.pdbx_strand_id
1 'polypeptide(L)' 'MVDISYILVNDKFWYLIAVIDLYSRYIVGWELSSSMRADDVKRVIDFSLLEFGFYESENKPRIHMDNGPHLSAVR' A
#
# COMPACT_ATOMS: atom_id res chain seq x y z
N MET A 1 0.27 -6.23 -5.08
CA MET A 1 0.16 -4.94 -5.80
C MET A 1 -0.19 -3.86 -4.80
N VAL A 2 0.23 -2.62 -4.98
CA VAL A 2 -0.31 -1.49 -4.21
C VAL A 2 -1.00 -0.54 -5.16
N ASP A 3 -2.19 -0.11 -4.78
CA ASP A 3 -2.99 0.88 -5.47
C ASP A 3 -3.31 2.05 -4.53
N ILE A 4 -3.46 3.25 -5.09
CA ILE A 4 -3.85 4.44 -4.32
C ILE A 4 -5.07 5.06 -4.96
N SER A 5 -6.16 5.08 -4.19
CA SER A 5 -7.45 5.64 -4.60
C SER A 5 -7.78 6.90 -3.81
N TYR A 6 -8.33 7.90 -4.48
CA TYR A 6 -8.77 9.15 -3.84
C TYR A 6 -10.25 9.03 -3.45
N ILE A 7 -10.55 9.13 -2.16
CA ILE A 7 -11.92 8.95 -1.64
C ILE A 7 -12.38 10.17 -0.83
N LEU A 8 -13.66 10.52 -0.95
CA LEU A 8 -14.27 11.62 -0.20
C LEU A 8 -14.86 11.08 1.11
N VAL A 9 -14.43 11.63 2.25
CA VAL A 9 -14.89 11.26 3.59
C VAL A 9 -15.14 12.52 4.40
N ASN A 10 -16.39 12.73 4.85
CA ASN A 10 -16.81 13.90 5.64
C ASN A 10 -16.34 15.24 5.03
N ASP A 11 -16.66 15.45 3.75
CA ASP A 11 -16.33 16.66 3.00
C ASP A 11 -14.83 16.96 2.83
N LYS A 12 -13.96 16.00 3.15
CA LYS A 12 -12.52 16.06 2.92
C LYS A 12 -12.08 14.86 2.10
N PHE A 13 -11.14 15.08 1.20
CA PHE A 13 -10.54 13.98 0.46
C PHE A 13 -9.39 13.33 1.20
N TRP A 14 -9.29 12.01 1.02
CA TRP A 14 -8.29 11.15 1.62
C TRP A 14 -7.72 10.19 0.57
N TYR A 15 -6.52 9.70 0.85
CA TYR A 15 -5.85 8.69 0.04
C TYR A 15 -6.03 7.32 0.70
N LEU A 16 -6.75 6.43 0.03
CA LEU A 16 -6.79 5.02 0.38
C LEU A 16 -5.60 4.32 -0.26
N ILE A 17 -4.66 3.88 0.56
CA ILE A 17 -3.55 3.03 0.14
C ILE A 17 -4.01 1.59 0.35
N ALA A 18 -4.03 0.77 -0.70
CA ALA A 18 -4.48 -0.62 -0.63
C ALA A 18 -3.40 -1.57 -1.16
N VAL A 19 -3.01 -2.54 -0.33
CA VAL A 19 -2.18 -3.69 -0.73
C VAL A 19 -3.11 -4.82 -1.15
N ILE A 20 -3.02 -5.20 -2.42
CA ILE A 20 -3.90 -6.18 -3.06
C ILE A 20 -3.09 -7.40 -3.45
N ASP A 21 -3.52 -8.58 -3.00
CA ASP A 21 -3.00 -9.83 -3.53
C ASP A 21 -3.49 -10.05 -4.96
N LEU A 22 -2.56 -10.29 -5.89
CA LEU A 22 -2.88 -10.35 -7.32
C LEU A 22 -3.62 -11.64 -7.71
N TYR A 23 -3.43 -12.72 -6.96
CA TYR A 23 -4.08 -14.00 -7.22
C TYR A 23 -5.52 -14.00 -6.71
N SER A 24 -5.72 -13.76 -5.42
CA SER A 24 -7.03 -13.81 -4.75
C SER A 24 -7.87 -12.55 -4.91
N ARG A 25 -7.26 -11.42 -5.30
CA ARG A 25 -7.88 -10.09 -5.38
C ARG A 25 -8.34 -9.51 -4.05
N TYR A 26 -7.97 -10.11 -2.93
CA TYR A 26 -8.25 -9.53 -1.62
C TYR A 26 -7.33 -8.37 -1.29
N ILE A 27 -7.88 -7.38 -0.58
CA ILE A 27 -7.11 -6.35 0.10
C ILE A 27 -6.51 -7.01 1.34
N VAL A 28 -5.19 -7.13 1.36
CA VAL A 28 -4.41 -7.78 2.44
C VAL A 28 -3.77 -6.77 3.37
N GLY A 29 -3.96 -5.48 3.12
CA GLY A 29 -3.60 -4.41 4.03
C GLY A 29 -3.98 -3.06 3.43
N TRP A 30 -4.28 -2.09 4.28
CA TRP A 30 -4.74 -0.78 3.83
C TRP A 30 -4.54 0.29 4.91
N GLU A 31 -4.48 1.54 4.48
CA GLU A 31 -4.54 2.70 5.36
C GLU A 31 -5.26 3.84 4.65
N LEU A 32 -6.05 4.60 5.41
CA LEU A 32 -6.62 5.86 4.96
C LEU A 32 -5.74 7.01 5.46
N SER A 33 -4.98 7.62 4.55
CA SER A 33 -4.06 8.70 4.88
C SER A 33 -4.56 10.05 4.35
N SER A 34 -4.30 11.10 5.13
CA SER A 34 -4.54 12.48 4.70
C SER A 34 -3.46 13.02 3.76
N SER A 35 -2.38 12.26 3.55
CA SER A 35 -1.28 12.57 2.63
C SER A 35 -0.90 11.38 1.76
N MET A 36 -0.32 11.64 0.59
CA MET A 36 0.26 10.62 -0.29
C MET A 36 1.79 10.66 -0.15
N ARG A 37 2.32 10.15 0.96
CA ARG A 37 3.78 10.07 1.19
C ARG A 37 4.29 8.66 0.98
N ALA A 38 5.52 8.55 0.50
CA ALA A 38 6.25 7.27 0.36
C ALA A 38 6.27 6.49 1.69
N ASP A 39 6.45 7.19 2.81
CA ASP A 39 6.48 6.58 4.15
C ASP A 39 5.13 5.97 4.56
N ASP A 40 4.00 6.57 4.15
CA ASP A 40 2.67 6.01 4.41
C ASP A 40 2.54 4.68 3.66
N VAL A 41 2.92 4.65 2.38
CA VAL A 41 2.89 3.43 1.55
C VAL A 41 3.80 2.34 2.12
N LYS A 42 5.03 2.69 2.49
CA LYS A 42 5.98 1.75 3.11
C LYS A 42 5.40 1.15 4.39
N ARG A 43 4.80 1.98 5.25
CA ARG A 43 4.21 1.54 6.51
C ARG A 43 3.09 0.52 6.29
N VAL A 44 2.19 0.76 5.34
CA VAL A 44 1.11 -0.20 5.01
C VAL A 44 1.68 -1.52 4.51
N ILE A 45 2.72 -1.48 3.67
CA ILE A 45 3.40 -2.69 3.21
C ILE A 45 4.02 -3.45 4.37
N ASP A 46 4.77 -2.77 5.24
CA ASP A 46 5.46 -3.41 6.36
C ASP A 46 4.46 -4.09 7.30
N PHE A 47 3.35 -3.42 7.62
CA PHE A 47 2.27 -4.01 8.42
C PHE A 47 1.64 -5.22 7.72
N SER A 48 1.38 -5.14 6.42
CA SER A 48 0.83 -6.26 5.64
C SER A 48 1.79 -7.45 5.64
N LEU A 49 3.09 -7.20 5.44
CA LEU A 49 4.11 -8.25 5.48
C LEU A 49 4.20 -8.87 6.89
N LEU A 50 4.06 -8.08 7.95
CA LEU A 50 4.09 -8.57 9.31
C LEU A 50 2.88 -9.47 9.61
N GLU A 51 1.68 -9.02 9.24
CA GLU A 51 0.43 -9.76 9.46
C GLU A 51 0.44 -11.14 8.77
N PHE A 52 1.02 -11.22 7.57
CA PHE A 52 1.11 -12.45 6.79
C PHE A 52 2.41 -13.24 7.00
N GLY A 53 3.25 -12.84 7.96
CA GLY A 53 4.49 -13.56 8.32
C GLY A 53 5.63 -13.45 7.31
N PHE A 54 5.59 -12.48 6.41
CA PHE A 54 6.62 -12.22 5.40
C PHE A 54 7.63 -11.12 5.80
N TYR A 55 7.41 -10.38 6.89
CA TYR A 55 8.25 -9.23 7.25
C TYR A 55 9.74 -9.57 7.45
N GLU A 56 10.02 -10.66 8.16
CA GLU A 56 11.38 -11.19 8.36
C GLU A 56 11.73 -12.33 7.39
N SER A 57 10.85 -12.66 6.44
CA SER A 57 11.09 -13.75 5.49
C SER A 57 12.17 -13.35 4.49
N GLU A 58 13.09 -14.25 4.17
CA GLU A 58 14.02 -14.08 3.05
C GLU A 58 13.27 -14.11 1.69
N ASN A 59 12.15 -14.84 1.63
CA ASN A 59 11.32 -14.98 0.44
C ASN A 59 10.08 -14.08 0.53
N LYS A 60 10.27 -12.77 0.35
CA LYS A 60 9.18 -11.79 0.32
C LYS A 60 8.40 -11.84 -1.00
N PRO A 61 7.08 -11.60 -0.97
CA PRO A 61 6.30 -11.45 -2.20
C PRO A 61 6.81 -10.23 -3.00
N ARG A 62 6.77 -10.34 -4.33
CA ARG A 62 7.08 -9.20 -5.20
C ARG A 62 5.95 -8.18 -5.14
N ILE A 63 6.30 -6.95 -4.79
CA ILE A 63 5.35 -5.83 -4.75
C ILE A 63 5.40 -5.11 -6.10
N HIS A 64 4.23 -4.94 -6.69
CA HIS A 64 4.05 -4.16 -7.93
C HIS A 64 3.26 -2.89 -7.60
N MET A 65 3.78 -1.74 -7.99
CA MET A 65 3.08 -0.45 -7.94
C MET A 65 3.11 0.17 -9.33
N ASP A 66 2.06 0.89 -9.70
CA ASP A 66 2.07 1.66 -10.95
C ASP A 66 3.00 2.89 -10.81
N ASN A 67 3.73 3.22 -11.87
CA ASN A 67 4.80 4.22 -11.89
C ASN A 67 4.26 5.67 -11.99
N GLY A 68 3.34 6.03 -11.10
CA GLY A 68 2.96 7.44 -10.95
C GLY A 68 4.20 8.30 -10.61
N PRO A 69 4.33 9.54 -11.15
CA PRO A 69 5.51 10.39 -11.00
C PRO A 69 5.86 10.76 -9.54
N HIS A 70 4.97 10.50 -8.59
CA HIS A 70 5.12 10.83 -7.16
C HIS A 70 5.83 9.74 -6.32
N LEU A 71 6.25 8.61 -6.91
CA LEU A 71 6.67 7.41 -6.17
C LEU A 71 8.04 6.82 -6.55
N SER A 72 8.89 7.58 -7.24
CA SER A 72 10.25 7.15 -7.61
C SER A 72 11.21 6.93 -6.42
N ALA A 73 10.78 7.17 -5.18
CA ALA A 73 11.58 7.11 -3.96
C ALA A 73 11.45 5.79 -3.17
N VAL A 74 10.60 4.83 -3.57
CA VAL A 74 10.36 3.56 -2.85
C VAL A 74 11.04 2.36 -3.53
N ARG A 75 12.00 2.62 -4.42
CA ARG A 75 12.69 1.58 -5.18
C ARG A 75 13.93 1.06 -4.47
#